data_AF-A0AAQ0QH12-F1
#
_entry.id   AF-A0AAQ0QH12-F1
#
_cell.length_a   1.000
_cell.length_b   1.000
_cell.length_c   1.000
_cell.angle_alpha   90.00
_cell.angle_beta   90.00
_cell.angle_gamma   90.00
#
_symmetry.space_group_name_H-M   'P 1'
#
loop_
_entity.id
_entity.type
_entity.pdbx_description
1 polymer ?
#
loop_
_entity_poly.entity_id
_entity_poly.type
_entity_poly.pdbx_seq_one_letter_code
_entity_poly.pdbx_strand_id
1 'polypeptide(L)' 'MDDITGIFDDMLKHYGSTDIADAELKKMIHEDPELRASYRQWCDEVGSSEKRGFLDYCEEYFESLDSIWDNLKDEYDE' A
#
# COMPACT_ATOMS: atom_id res chain seq x y z
N MET A 1 11.34 5.05 12.00
CA MET A 1 10.80 3.71 12.24
C MET A 1 10.18 3.36 10.92
N ASP A 2 10.76 2.41 10.20
CA ASP A 2 10.33 2.08 8.84
C ASP A 2 9.11 1.16 8.99
N ASP A 3 7.94 1.76 9.14
CA ASP A 3 6.68 1.03 9.23
C ASP A 3 6.40 0.36 7.89
N ILE A 4 5.82 -0.84 7.90
CA ILE A 4 5.57 -1.62 6.67
C ILE A 4 4.74 -0.87 5.62
N THR A 5 4.00 0.16 6.03
CA THR A 5 3.31 1.12 5.16
C THR A 5 4.26 1.88 4.23
N GLY A 6 5.50 2.16 4.64
CA GLY A 6 6.54 2.75 3.79
C GLY A 6 6.94 1.83 2.64
N ILE A 7 6.98 0.52 2.88
CA ILE A 7 7.20 -0.48 1.84
C ILE A 7 6.03 -0.49 0.86
N PHE A 8 4.80 -0.43 1.37
CA PHE A 8 3.62 -0.36 0.50
C PHE A 8 3.62 0.88 -0.40
N ASP A 9 3.96 2.04 0.16
CA ASP A 9 4.07 3.30 -0.59
C ASP A 9 5.14 3.23 -1.69
N ASP A 10 6.34 2.70 -1.40
CA ASP A 10 7.38 2.49 -2.40
C ASP A 10 6.89 1.54 -3.50
N MET A 11 6.28 0.41 -3.12
CA MET A 11 5.73 -0.56 -4.08
C MET A 11 4.63 0.05 -4.96
N LEU A 12 3.71 0.80 -4.39
CA LEU A 12 2.64 1.47 -5.12
C LEU A 12 3.20 2.50 -6.11
N LYS A 13 4.24 3.24 -5.72
CA LYS A 13 4.95 4.19 -6.59
C LYS A 13 5.73 3.49 -7.69
N HIS A 14 6.36 2.35 -7.41
CA HIS A 14 7.20 1.63 -8.36
C HIS A 14 6.38 0.82 -9.38
N TYR A 15 5.36 0.11 -8.92
CA TYR A 15 4.59 -0.83 -9.74
C TYR A 15 3.35 -0.18 -10.38
N GLY A 16 2.76 0.85 -9.75
CA GLY A 16 1.58 1.55 -10.26
C GLY A 16 0.31 0.70 -10.41
N SER A 17 0.37 -0.58 -10.06
CA SER A 17 -0.72 -1.54 -10.19
C SER A 17 -0.77 -2.43 -8.95
N THR A 18 -1.95 -2.48 -8.34
CA THR A 18 -2.25 -3.21 -7.11
C THR A 18 -2.00 -4.71 -7.22
N ASP A 19 -2.37 -5.31 -8.36
CA ASP A 19 -2.13 -6.74 -8.63
C ASP A 19 -0.63 -7.09 -8.65
N ILE A 20 0.19 -6.23 -9.25
CA ILE A 20 1.65 -6.45 -9.34
C ILE A 20 2.28 -6.27 -7.96
N ALA A 21 1.89 -5.21 -7.24
CA ALA A 21 2.42 -4.93 -5.92
C ALA A 21 2.01 -6.02 -4.90
N ASP A 22 0.78 -6.54 -4.95
CA ASP A 22 0.33 -7.64 -4.09
C ASP A 22 1.13 -8.94 -4.34
N ALA A 23 1.42 -9.24 -5.60
CA ALA A 23 2.21 -10.42 -5.96
C ALA A 23 3.66 -10.32 -5.45
N GLU A 24 4.30 -9.15 -5.58
CA GLU A 24 5.65 -8.94 -5.03
C GLU A 24 5.65 -8.92 -3.51
N LEU A 25 4.64 -8.33 -2.88
CA LEU A 25 4.56 -8.28 -1.42
C LEU A 25 4.47 -9.70 -0.86
N LYS A 26 3.67 -10.56 -1.50
CA LYS A 26 3.58 -11.98 -1.13
C LYS A 26 4.90 -12.73 -1.30
N LYS A 27 5.69 -12.42 -2.33
CA LYS A 27 7.04 -13.00 -2.47
C LYS A 27 7.95 -12.53 -1.36
N MET A 28 8.01 -11.22 -1.11
CA MET A 28 8.85 -10.68 -0.02
C MET A 28 8.45 -11.23 1.34
N ILE A 29 7.15 -11.35 1.65
CA ILE A 29 6.64 -11.95 2.90
C ILE A 29 6.98 -13.45 3.00
N HIS A 30 7.08 -14.14 1.86
CA HIS A 30 7.47 -15.55 1.82
C HIS A 30 8.97 -15.74 1.99
N GLU A 31 9.77 -14.86 1.41
CA GLU A 31 11.23 -14.86 1.46
C GLU A 31 11.77 -14.30 2.78
N ASP A 32 11.07 -13.34 3.37
CA ASP A 32 11.45 -12.64 4.59
C ASP A 32 10.42 -12.82 5.73
N PRO A 33 10.72 -13.69 6.71
CA PRO A 33 9.81 -13.96 7.82
C PRO A 33 9.68 -12.78 8.80
N GLU A 34 10.64 -11.85 8.83
CA GLU A 34 10.55 -10.64 9.66
C GLU A 34 9.53 -9.67 9.05
N LEU A 35 9.56 -9.50 7.73
CA LEU A 35 8.57 -8.72 6.99
C LEU A 35 7.16 -9.29 7.19
N ARG A 36 7.03 -10.62 7.18
CA ARG A 36 5.77 -11.30 7.48
C ARG A 36 5.26 -10.97 8.89
N ALA A 37 6.14 -10.92 9.89
CA ALA A 37 5.76 -10.58 11.25
C ALA A 37 5.28 -9.12 11.34
N SER A 38 6.00 -8.19 10.71
CA SER A 38 5.60 -6.77 10.63
C SER A 38 4.27 -6.59 9.91
N TYR A 39 4.02 -7.32 8.82
CA TYR A 39 2.75 -7.27 8.08
C TYR A 39 1.58 -7.73 8.92
N ARG A 40 1.78 -8.81 9.66
CA ARG A 40 0.76 -9.37 10.55
C ARG A 40 0.45 -8.41 11.71
N GLN A 41 1.48 -7.80 12.28
CA GLN A 41 1.31 -6.81 13.35
C GLN A 41 0.53 -5.60 12.82
N TRP A 42 0.93 -5.06 11.67
CA TRP A 42 0.22 -3.94 11.05
C TRP A 42 -1.25 -4.27 10.77
N CYS A 43 -1.54 -5.48 10.24
CA CYS A 43 -2.90 -5.94 10.03
C CYS A 43 -3.72 -5.96 11.34
N ASP A 44 -3.13 -6.41 12.45
CA ASP A 44 -3.77 -6.41 13.77
C ASP A 44 -4.04 -4.97 14.27
N GLU A 45 -3.07 -4.07 14.08
CA GLU A 45 -3.16 -2.67 14.49
C GLU A 45 -4.24 -1.88 13.73
N VAL A 46 -4.36 -2.09 12.41
CA VAL A 46 -5.38 -1.44 11.58
C VAL A 46 -6.72 -2.20 11.58
N GLY A 47 -6.78 -3.38 12.20
CA GLY A 47 -7.97 -4.24 12.21
C GLY A 47 -8.31 -4.85 10.85
N SER A 48 -7.33 -4.99 9.96
CA SER A 48 -7.50 -5.60 8.64
C SER A 48 -6.97 -7.02 8.59
N SER A 49 -7.32 -7.76 7.54
CA SER A 49 -6.91 -9.15 7.36
C SER A 49 -5.65 -9.25 6.53
N GLU A 50 -4.71 -10.15 6.84
CA GLU A 50 -3.49 -10.38 6.03
C GLU A 50 -3.76 -10.60 4.53
N LYS A 51 -4.96 -11.05 4.16
CA LYS A 51 -5.35 -11.28 2.76
C LYS A 51 -5.88 -10.04 2.03
N ARG A 52 -6.41 -9.06 2.76
CA ARG A 52 -7.03 -7.84 2.20
C ARG A 52 -6.36 -6.55 2.67
N GLY A 53 -5.54 -6.58 3.71
CA GLY A 53 -4.93 -5.39 4.31
C GLY A 53 -4.13 -4.59 3.30
N PHE A 54 -3.30 -5.26 2.49
CA PHE A 54 -2.60 -4.57 1.42
C PHE A 54 -3.54 -3.97 0.37
N LEU A 55 -4.60 -4.68 -0.04
CA LEU A 55 -5.56 -4.16 -1.02
C LEU A 55 -6.35 -2.97 -0.46
N ASP A 56 -6.83 -3.07 0.78
CA ASP A 56 -7.49 -1.97 1.52
C ASP A 56 -6.59 -0.74 1.57
N TYR A 57 -5.32 -0.93 1.94
CA TYR A 57 -4.35 0.16 1.97
C TYR A 57 -4.14 0.80 0.60
N CYS A 58 -4.07 -0.02 -0.45
CA CYS A 58 -3.91 0.49 -1.80
C CYS A 58 -5.16 1.26 -2.26
N GLU A 59 -6.37 0.77 -1.97
CA GLU A 59 -7.61 1.46 -2.29
C GLU A 59 -7.65 2.84 -1.61
N GLU A 60 -7.38 2.91 -0.30
CA GLU A 60 -7.31 4.19 0.41
C GLU A 60 -6.21 5.12 -0.15
N TYR A 61 -5.04 4.56 -0.48
CA TYR A 61 -3.94 5.32 -1.06
C TYR A 61 -4.29 5.89 -2.45
N PHE A 62 -4.91 5.09 -3.32
CA PHE A 62 -5.34 5.53 -4.63
C PHE A 62 -6.50 6.52 -4.56
N GLU A 63 -7.48 6.34 -3.67
CA GLU A 63 -8.54 7.33 -3.44
C GLU A 63 -7.99 8.67 -2.92
N SER A 64 -7.03 8.61 -2.00
CA SER A 64 -6.35 9.80 -1.51
C SER A 64 -5.52 10.47 -2.61
N LEU A 65 -4.83 9.70 -3.45
CA LEU A 65 -4.11 10.25 -4.60
C LEU A 65 -5.06 10.86 -5.61
N ASP A 66 -6.11 10.16 -6.03
CA ASP A 66 -7.08 10.64 -7.02
C ASP A 66 -7.71 11.96 -6.56
N SER A 67 -8.05 12.08 -5.28
CA SER A 67 -8.51 13.36 -4.70
C SER A 67 -7.47 14.48 -4.78
N ILE A 68 -6.18 14.17 -4.59
CA ILE A 68 -5.09 15.14 -4.72
C ILE A 68 -4.88 15.54 -6.19
N TRP A 69 -4.90 14.57 -7.11
CA TRP A 69 -4.76 14.80 -8.55
C TRP A 69 -5.94 15.58 -9.11
N ASP A 70 -7.17 15.31 -8.64
CA ASP A 70 -8.38 16.03 -8.99
C ASP A 70 -8.32 17.49 -8.49
N ASN A 71 -7.91 17.73 -7.23
CA ASN A 71 -7.66 19.08 -6.71
C ASN A 71 -6.57 19.84 -7.49
N LEU A 72 -5.47 19.17 -7.83
CA LEU A 72 -4.36 19.79 -8.54
C LEU A 72 -4.70 20.13 -9.99
N LYS A 73 -5.64 19.39 -10.59
CA LYS A 73 -6.12 19.62 -11.95
C LYS A 73 -7.07 20.82 -12.01
N ASP A 74 -7.86 21.04 -10.96
CA ASP A 74 -8.70 22.23 -10.77
C ASP A 74 -7.85 23.51 -10.65
N GLU A 75 -6.65 23.45 -10.04
CA GLU A 75 -5.72 24.59 -9.95
C GLU A 75 -4.97 24.93 -11.26
N TYR A 76 -4.98 24.05 -12.26
CA TYR A 76 -4.27 24.25 -13.54
C TYR A 76 -5.18 24.59 -14.73
N ASP A 77 -6.51 24.58 -14.54
CA ASP A 77 -7.51 24.93 -15.57
C ASP A 77 -8.07 26.37 -15.41
N GLU A 78 -7.30 27.28 -14.80
CA GLU A 78 -7.59 28.74 -14.77
C GLU A 78 -6.56 29.57 -15.55
#